data_AF-W6MXY9-F1
#
_entry.id   AF-W6MXY9-F1
#
_cell.length_a   1.000
_cell.length_b   1.000
_cell.length_c   1.000
_cell.angle_alpha   90.00
_cell.angle_beta   90.00
_cell.angle_gamma   90.00
#
_symmetry.space_group_name_H-M   'P 1'
#
loop_
_entity.id
_entity.type
_entity.pdbx_description
1 polymer ?
#
loop_
_entity_poly.entity_id
_entity_poly.type
_entity_poly.pdbx_seq_one_letter_code
_entity_poly.pdbx_strand_id
1 'polypeptide(L)' 'MQSLTSKGYVKTQFSWQYYYYTLTDEGLTYLREYLNIPEGIVPKTQLAPVAERAQRSAPRQGGNGEGYRRRFNRD' A
#
# COMPACT_ATOMS: atom_id res chain seq x y z
N MET A 1 -11.70 9.49 11.56
CA MET A 1 -10.39 8.84 11.84
C MET A 1 -9.31 9.80 12.31
N GLN A 2 -9.51 11.12 12.22
CA GLN A 2 -8.49 12.12 12.56
C GLN A 2 -7.87 11.95 13.95
N SER A 3 -8.68 11.68 14.99
CA SER A 3 -8.20 11.46 16.36
C SER A 3 -7.25 10.26 16.51
N LEU A 4 -7.53 9.16 15.80
CA LEU A 4 -6.67 7.96 15.79
C LEU A 4 -5.42 8.17 14.92
N THR A 5 -5.50 9.05 13.92
CA THR A 5 -4.35 9.38 13.07
C THR A 5 -3.38 10.30 13.80
N SER A 6 -3.89 11.33 14.51
CA SER A 6 -3.08 12.26 15.30
C SER A 6 -2.34 11.58 16.45
N LYS A 7 -2.87 10.47 16.96
CA LYS A 7 -2.23 9.65 18.01
C LYS A 7 -1.25 8.61 17.46
N GLY A 8 -1.07 8.51 16.14
CA GLY A 8 -0.14 7.55 15.52
C GLY A 8 -0.66 6.11 15.41
N TYR A 9 -1.83 5.79 15.95
CA TYR A 9 -2.40 4.43 15.96
C TYR A 9 -2.77 3.90 14.57
N VAL A 10 -3.04 4.79 13.62
CA VAL A 10 -3.45 4.45 12.26
C VAL A 10 -2.64 5.25 11.25
N LYS A 11 -2.16 4.58 10.20
CA LYS A 11 -1.56 5.21 9.02
C LYS A 11 -2.64 5.46 7.97
N THR A 12 -2.72 6.69 7.48
CA THR A 12 -3.70 7.13 6.48
C THR A 12 -3.04 7.37 5.14
N GLN A 13 -3.66 6.88 4.06
CA GLN A 13 -3.29 7.17 2.68
C GLN A 13 -4.52 7.68 1.92
N PHE A 14 -4.36 8.76 1.15
CA PHE A 14 -5.44 9.33 0.34
C PHE A 14 -5.21 9.05 -1.15
N SER A 15 -6.21 8.50 -1.83
CA SER A 15 -6.15 8.25 -3.28
C SER A 15 -7.55 8.20 -3.88
N TRP A 16 -7.74 8.80 -5.06
CA TRP A 16 -9.01 8.78 -5.80
C TRP A 16 -10.22 9.26 -4.98
N GLN A 17 -10.05 10.29 -4.14
CA GLN A 17 -11.06 10.76 -3.18
C GLN A 17 -11.43 9.78 -2.05
N TYR A 18 -10.70 8.68 -1.89
CA TYR A 18 -10.86 7.73 -0.79
C TYR A 18 -9.74 7.83 0.23
N TYR A 19 -10.10 7.57 1.49
CA TYR A 19 -9.15 7.42 2.59
C TYR A 19 -8.96 5.95 2.91
N TYR A 20 -7.72 5.47 2.79
CA TYR A 20 -7.29 4.14 3.17
C TYR A 20 -6.60 4.21 4.53
N TYR A 21 -7.01 3.33 5.44
CA TYR A 21 -6.49 3.26 6.80
C TYR A 21 -5.81 1.93 7.02
N THR A 22 -4.59 1.97 7.53
CA THR A 22 -3.82 0.79 7.94
C THR A 22 -3.50 0.88 9.42
N LEU A 23 -3.79 -0.19 10.14
CA LEU A 23 -3.59 -0.24 11.58
C LEU A 23 -2.11 -0.52 11.88
N THR A 24 -1.57 0.14 12.90
CA THR A 24 -0.23 -0.11 13.45
C THR A 24 -0.31 -1.08 14.63
N ASP A 25 0.81 -1.66 15.05
CA ASP A 25 0.83 -2.58 16.19
C ASP A 25 0.43 -1.89 17.52
N GLU A 26 0.81 -0.63 17.71
CA GLU A 26 0.39 0.19 18.84
C GLU A 26 -1.12 0.46 18.81
N GLY A 27 -1.65 0.80 17.62
CA GLY A 27 -3.08 0.99 17.43
C GLY A 27 -3.89 -0.28 17.65
N LEU A 28 -3.33 -1.44 17.31
CA LEU A 28 -3.94 -2.74 17.60
C LEU A 28 -4.06 -2.97 19.11
N THR A 29 -2.99 -2.68 19.86
CA THR A 29 -2.97 -2.81 21.33
C THR A 29 -3.99 -1.87 21.98
N TYR A 30 -4.02 -0.60 21.55
CA TYR A 30 -5.02 0.37 22.01
C TYR A 30 -6.46 -0.09 21.75
N LEU A 31 -6.73 -0.65 20.56
CA LEU A 31 -8.06 -1.14 20.22
C LEU A 31 -8.45 -2.38 21.04
N ARG A 32 -7.51 -3.24 21.41
CA ARG A 32 -7.77 -4.40 22.29
C ARG A 32 -8.26 -3.95 23.66
N GLU A 33 -7.56 -2.98 24.26
CA GLU A 33 -7.92 -2.42 25.56
C GLU A 33 -9.25 -1.64 25.49
N TYR A 34 -9.39 -0.74 24.52
CA TYR A 34 -10.58 0.12 24.41
C TYR A 34 -11.87 -0.67 24.15
N LEU A 35 -11.78 -1.77 23.38
CA LEU A 35 -12.92 -2.62 23.04
C LEU A 35 -13.08 -3.84 23.98
N ASN A 36 -12.21 -4.02 24.97
CA ASN A 36 -12.17 -5.17 25.88
C ASN A 36 -12.17 -6.53 25.15
N ILE A 37 -11.36 -6.64 24.09
CA ILE A 37 -11.29 -7.85 23.27
C ILE A 37 -10.18 -8.76 23.81
N PRO A 38 -10.43 -10.06 24.05
CA PRO A 38 -9.39 -11.00 24.44
C PRO A 38 -8.30 -11.12 23.35
N GLU A 39 -7.04 -11.27 23.77
CA GLU A 39 -5.87 -11.18 22.88
C GLU A 39 -5.81 -12.19 21.73
N GLY A 40 -6.63 -13.24 21.78
CA GLY A 40 -6.70 -14.27 20.74
C GLY A 40 -7.37 -13.83 19.45
N ILE A 41 -8.10 -12.71 19.43
CA ILE A 41 -8.78 -12.23 18.22
C ILE A 41 -7.83 -11.41 17.37
N VAL A 42 -7.42 -12.02 16.27
CA VAL A 42 -6.46 -11.48 15.32
C VAL A 42 -7.21 -10.89 14.12
N PRO A 43 -6.87 -9.67 13.66
CA PRO A 43 -7.49 -9.10 12.47
C PRO A 43 -7.27 -9.98 11.24
N LYS A 44 -8.28 -10.03 10.35
CA LYS A 44 -8.25 -10.86 9.12
C LYS A 44 -7.05 -10.57 8.22
N THR A 45 -6.40 -9.42 8.35
CA THR A 45 -5.19 -9.05 7.63
C THR A 45 -3.95 -9.87 8.02
N GLN A 46 -3.92 -10.45 9.22
CA GLN A 46 -2.80 -11.28 9.72
C GLN A 46 -2.99 -12.79 9.43
N LEU A 47 -4.18 -13.21 8.98
CA LEU A 47 -4.53 -14.60 8.66
C LEU A 47 -4.19 -14.99 7.20
N ALA A 48 -3.01 -14.61 6.70
CA ALA A 48 -2.58 -14.65 5.28
C ALA A 48 -3.18 -15.81 4.40
N PRO A 49 -3.53 -15.53 3.13
CA PRO A 49 -2.51 -15.21 2.14
C PRO A 49 -2.69 -13.84 1.49
N VAL A 50 -1.62 -13.04 1.50
CA VAL A 50 -1.44 -11.94 0.55
C VAL A 50 -1.09 -12.55 -0.82
N ALA A 51 -2.06 -13.19 -1.45
CA ALA A 51 -2.16 -13.18 -2.90
C ALA A 51 -3.05 -11.96 -3.17
N GLU A 52 -2.57 -10.82 -3.65
CA GLU A 52 -2.12 -10.63 -5.02
C GLU A 52 -1.50 -9.23 -5.11
N ARG A 53 -0.38 -9.01 -4.41
CA ARG A 53 0.56 -7.95 -4.83
C ARG A 53 1.72 -8.63 -5.53
N ALA A 54 1.39 -9.44 -6.53
CA ALA A 54 2.31 -9.70 -7.63
C ALA A 54 2.83 -8.33 -8.05
N GLN A 55 4.13 -8.18 -7.86
CA GLN A 55 4.84 -6.95 -7.99
C GLN A 55 4.48 -6.38 -9.36
N ARG A 56 3.81 -5.22 -9.39
CA ARG A 56 3.85 -4.36 -10.58
C ARG A 56 5.24 -3.74 -10.69
N SER A 57 6.29 -4.54 -10.59
CA SER A 57 7.56 -4.28 -11.24
C SER A 57 7.33 -4.59 -12.72
N ALA A 58 6.61 -3.69 -13.38
CA ALA A 58 6.82 -3.52 -14.81
C ALA A 58 8.24 -2.94 -14.93
N PRO A 59 9.22 -3.64 -15.52
CA PRO A 59 10.36 -2.93 -16.04
C PRO A 59 9.85 -2.06 -17.18
N ARG A 60 9.63 -0.76 -16.91
CA ARG A 60 9.69 0.27 -17.95
C ARG A 60 11.16 0.37 -18.39
N GLN A 61 11.64 -0.63 -19.14
CA GLN A 61 12.84 -0.46 -19.95
C GLN A 61 12.34 0.04 -21.31
N GLY A 62 12.50 1.34 -21.54
CA GLY A 62 12.13 1.96 -22.81
C GLY A 62 12.86 1.31 -23.98
N GLY A 63 12.12 0.60 -24.82
CA GLY A 63 12.50 0.34 -26.20
C GLY A 63 12.30 1.61 -27.00
N ASN A 64 13.29 2.51 -26.92
CA ASN A 64 13.36 3.72 -27.73
C ASN A 64 13.22 3.35 -29.22
N GLY A 65 12.41 4.13 -29.94
CA GLY A 65 12.16 3.98 -31.37
C GLY A 65 13.42 4.13 -32.23
N GLU A 66 14.19 3.05 -32.35
CA GLU A 66 15.37 2.95 -33.23
C GLU A 66 15.01 2.59 -34.68
N GLY A 67 13.74 2.73 -35.07
CA GLY A 67 13.26 2.53 -36.44
C GLY A 67 13.26 3.79 -37.32
N TYR A 68 13.18 4.98 -36.73
CA TYR A 68 12.96 6.23 -37.48
C TYR A 68 14.20 7.10 -37.69
N ARG A 69 15.32 6.84 -37.00
CA ARG A 69 16.54 7.66 -37.11
C ARG A 69 17.58 7.15 -38.12
N ARG A 70 17.39 5.98 -38.74
CA ARG A 70 18.36 5.41 -39.69
C ARG A 70 18.18 5.79 -41.16
N ARG A 71 17.21 6.64 -41.52
CA ARG A 71 16.91 6.99 -42.94
C ARG A 71 17.35 8.38 -43.43
N PHE A 72 17.96 9.21 -42.59
CA PHE A 72 18.26 10.62 -42.95
C PHE A 72 19.73 11.04 -42.74
N ASN A 73 20.69 10.11 -42.75
CA ASN A 73 22.12 10.49 -42.69
C ASN A 73 23.03 9.41 -43.30
N ARG A 74 22.96 9.28 -44.62
CA ARG A 74 24.04 8.71 -45.43
C ARG A 74 23.99 9.38 -46.80
N ASP A 75 24.34 10.66 -46.79
CA ASP A 75 25.03 11.30 -47.91
C ASP A 75 26.52 10.92 -47.83
#